data_AF-A0A8S8YYS7-F1
#
_entry.id   AF-A0A8S8YYS7-F1
#
_cell.length_a   1.000
_cell.length_b   1.000
_cell.length_c   1.000
_cell.angle_alpha   90.00
_cell.angle_beta   90.00
_cell.angle_gamma   90.00
#
_symmetry.space_group_name_H-M   'P 1'
#
loop_
_entity.id
_entity.type
_entity.pdbx_description
1 polymer ?
#
loop_
_entity_poly.entity_id
_entity_poly.type
_entity_poly.pdbx_seq_one_letter_code
_entity_poly.pdbx_strand_id
1 'polypeptide(L)'
;MANPLEEMYDYERWATNAIIAVIGLVSAGIALESFDIENPLSDFLYDYYIDPVLQESSSDAGYNVPNTLTYAILLALFAISLAAWLRYLGIDPSDAALLALMPYFFLGCFR
;
A
#
# COMPACT_ATOMS: atom_id res chain seq x y z
N MET A 1 -29.74 -11.40 8.67
CA MET A 1 -28.93 -11.53 7.44
C MET A 1 -28.46 -10.12 7.12
N ALA A 2 -27.16 -9.85 7.17
CA ALA A 2 -26.63 -8.52 6.87
C ALA A 2 -26.77 -8.28 5.36
N ASN A 3 -27.23 -7.09 4.98
CA ASN A 3 -27.33 -6.69 3.59
C ASN A 3 -25.90 -6.63 3.00
N PRO A 4 -25.58 -7.37 1.92
CA PRO A 4 -24.24 -7.36 1.31
C PRO A 4 -23.83 -6.00 0.74
N LEU A 5 -24.75 -5.02 0.70
CA LEU A 5 -24.51 -3.63 0.32
C LEU A 5 -24.31 -2.68 1.53
N GLU A 6 -24.62 -3.10 2.76
CA GLU A 6 -24.64 -2.17 3.91
C GLU A 6 -23.35 -2.17 4.74
N GLU A 7 -22.56 -3.25 4.77
CA GLU A 7 -21.31 -3.28 5.55
C GLU A 7 -20.17 -4.05 4.86
N MET A 8 -18.99 -3.42 4.83
CA MET A 8 -17.72 -4.10 4.56
C MET A 8 -17.50 -5.19 5.60
N TYR A 9 -16.94 -6.33 5.18
CA TYR A 9 -16.51 -7.35 6.14
C TYR A 9 -15.40 -6.78 7.03
N ASP A 10 -15.27 -7.30 8.26
CA ASP A 10 -14.30 -6.79 9.23
C ASP A 10 -12.88 -6.74 8.67
N TYR A 11 -12.44 -7.80 7.98
CA TYR A 11 -11.09 -7.83 7.37
C TYR A 11 -10.91 -6.81 6.25
N GLU A 12 -11.96 -6.48 5.48
CA GLU A 12 -11.92 -5.46 4.44
C GLU A 12 -11.81 -4.06 5.06
N ARG A 13 -12.58 -3.82 6.13
CA ARG A 13 -12.53 -2.58 6.92
C ARG A 13 -11.14 -2.39 7.54
N TRP A 14 -10.58 -3.45 8.12
CA TRP A 14 -9.21 -3.45 8.65
C TRP A 14 -8.19 -3.14 7.55
N ALA A 15 -8.31 -3.75 6.36
CA ALA A 15 -7.41 -3.48 5.25
C ALA A 15 -7.47 -2.01 4.78
N THR A 16 -8.69 -1.47 4.65
CA THR A 16 -8.88 -0.06 4.26
C THR A 16 -8.33 0.89 5.32
N ASN A 17 -8.61 0.63 6.60
CA ASN A 17 -8.09 1.44 7.70
C ASN A 17 -6.55 1.39 7.78
N ALA A 18 -5.95 0.21 7.54
CA ALA A 18 -4.50 0.07 7.50
C ALA A 18 -3.87 0.90 6.37
N ILE A 19 -4.47 0.88 5.17
CA ILE A 19 -4.01 1.73 4.05
C ILE A 19 -4.13 3.20 4.39
N ILE A 20 -5.27 3.64 4.95
CA ILE A 20 -5.47 5.04 5.35
C ILE A 20 -4.43 5.45 6.40
N ALA A 21 -4.16 4.58 7.39
CA ALA A 21 -3.14 4.83 8.39
C ALA A 21 -1.75 4.97 7.77
N VAL A 22 -1.35 4.09 6.84
CA VAL A 22 -0.07 4.19 6.13
C VAL A 22 0.02 5.47 5.31
N ILE A 23 -1.01 5.82 4.54
CA ILE A 23 -1.06 7.08 3.79
C ILE A 23 -0.91 8.28 4.73
N GLY A 24 -1.60 8.26 5.87
CA GLY A 24 -1.50 9.29 6.88
C GLY A 24 -0.10 9.42 7.47
N LEU A 25 0.55 8.30 7.79
CA LEU A 25 1.92 8.28 8.32
C LEU A 25 2.94 8.79 7.28
N VAL A 26 2.85 8.34 6.03
CA VAL A 26 3.74 8.81 4.96
C VAL A 26 3.55 10.31 4.73
N SER A 27 2.29 10.75 4.64
CA SER A 27 1.96 12.16 4.45
C SER A 27 2.44 13.02 5.62
N ALA A 28 2.29 12.53 6.85
CA ALA A 28 2.77 13.20 8.06
C ALA A 28 4.29 13.32 8.07
N GLY A 29 5.03 12.25 7.79
CA GLY A 29 6.49 12.30 7.77
C GLY A 29 7.04 13.24 6.67
N ILE A 30 6.45 13.23 5.47
CA ILE A 30 6.84 14.18 4.41
C ILE A 30 6.50 15.63 4.81
N ALA A 31 5.33 15.85 5.43
CA ALA A 31 4.94 17.18 5.88
C ALA A 31 5.85 17.70 7.00
N LEU A 32 6.17 16.87 8.00
CA LEU A 32 7.07 17.22 9.11
C LEU A 32 8.47 17.57 8.60
N GLU A 33 9.00 16.80 7.64
CA GLU A 33 10.27 17.11 6.98
C GLU A 33 10.22 18.46 6.25
N SER A 34 9.11 18.75 5.56
CA SER A 34 8.92 20.03 4.86
C SER A 34 8.88 21.25 5.79
N PHE A 35 8.62 21.04 7.09
CA PHE A 35 8.66 22.07 8.13
C PHE A 35 9.99 22.08 8.93
N ASP A 36 10.98 21.29 8.52
CA ASP A 36 12.29 21.17 9.19
C ASP A 36 12.15 20.69 10.65
N ILE A 37 11.20 19.79 10.90
CA ILE A 37 10.93 19.22 12.23
C ILE A 37 11.56 17.82 12.33
N GLU A 38 12.66 17.71 13.07
CA GLU A 38 13.31 16.43 13.36
C GLU A 38 12.35 15.47 14.09
N ASN A 39 12.14 14.28 13.52
CA ASN A 39 11.28 13.26 14.10
C ASN A 39 11.61 11.86 13.55
N PRO A 40 11.42 10.81 14.37
CA PRO A 40 11.78 9.45 13.98
C PRO A 40 10.94 8.88 12.82
N LEU A 41 9.78 9.47 12.51
CA LEU A 41 8.94 9.03 11.41
C LEU A 41 9.51 9.50 10.06
N SER A 42 9.95 10.75 9.97
CA SER A 42 10.66 11.28 8.80
C SER A 42 11.96 10.52 8.57
N ASP A 43 12.80 10.38 9.60
CA ASP A 43 14.06 9.63 9.50
C ASP A 43 13.83 8.22 8.93
N PHE A 44 12.86 7.48 9.49
CA PHE A 44 12.52 6.14 9.01
C PHE A 44 12.05 6.12 7.54
N LEU A 45 11.23 7.08 7.13
CA LEU A 45 10.74 7.13 5.76
C LEU A 45 11.88 7.46 4.78
N TYR A 46 12.75 8.40 5.13
CA TYR A 46 13.86 8.80 4.28
C TYR A 46 14.92 7.70 4.16
N ASP A 47 15.34 7.12 5.29
CA ASP A 47 16.37 6.07 5.31
C ASP A 47 15.98 4.81 4.54
N TYR A 48 14.72 4.37 4.68
CA TYR A 48 14.29 3.07 4.14
C TYR A 48 13.54 3.15 2.81
N TYR A 49 12.94 4.30 2.48
CA TYR A 49 12.07 4.42 1.30
C TYR A 49 12.48 5.56 0.36
N ILE A 50 12.61 6.80 0.83
CA ILE A 50 12.81 7.95 -0.06
C ILE A 50 14.24 8.00 -0.61
N ASP A 51 15.25 8.02 0.25
CA ASP A 51 16.65 8.17 -0.17
C ASP A 51 17.14 6.99 -1.01
N PRO A 52 16.82 5.72 -0.69
CA PRO A 52 17.18 4.60 -1.56
C PRO A 52 16.58 4.72 -2.97
N VAL A 53 15.33 5.19 -3.08
CA VAL A 53 14.66 5.37 -4.39
C VAL A 53 15.29 6.52 -5.18
N LEU A 54 15.68 7.61 -4.51
CA LEU A 54 16.40 8.72 -5.16
C LEU A 54 17.80 8.27 -5.63
N GLN A 55 18.47 7.45 -4.84
CA GLN A 55 19.79 6.89 -5.15
C GLN A 55 19.74 5.79 -6.21
N GLU A 56 18.57 5.19 -6.49
CA GLU A 56 18.38 4.18 -7.55
C GLU A 56 18.60 4.71 -8.97
N SER A 57 18.57 6.02 -9.14
CA SER A 57 18.99 6.69 -10.39
C SER A 57 20.50 6.61 -10.64
N SER A 58 21.29 6.23 -9.63
CA SER A 58 22.73 5.98 -9.71
C SER A 58 22.96 4.50 -10.00
N SER A 59 23.87 4.18 -10.93
CA SER A 59 24.13 2.81 -11.44
C SER A 59 24.55 1.75 -10.39
N ASP A 60 24.60 2.06 -9.09
CA ASP A 60 25.09 1.20 -8.01
C ASP A 60 24.07 1.02 -6.86
N ALA A 61 22.79 1.26 -7.13
CA ALA A 61 21.77 1.05 -6.11
C ALA A 61 21.48 -0.44 -5.90
N GLY A 62 21.73 -0.89 -4.67
CA GLY A 62 21.39 -2.21 -4.21
C GLY A 62 19.88 -2.42 -4.06
N TYR A 63 19.47 -3.68 -4.10
CA TYR A 63 18.07 -4.08 -3.93
C TYR A 63 17.50 -3.67 -2.56
N ASN A 64 16.36 -2.97 -2.55
CA ASN A 64 15.69 -2.52 -1.33
C ASN A 64 14.64 -3.52 -0.86
N VAL A 65 15.06 -4.47 0.00
CA VAL A 65 14.17 -5.49 0.59
C VAL A 65 12.98 -4.87 1.36
N PRO A 66 13.17 -3.86 2.24
CA PRO A 66 12.06 -3.19 2.91
C PRO A 66 10.99 -2.66 1.96
N ASN A 67 11.40 -1.98 0.88
CA ASN A 67 10.48 -1.42 -0.11
C ASN A 67 9.66 -2.52 -0.81
N THR A 68 10.30 -3.60 -1.25
CA THR A 68 9.60 -4.72 -1.90
C THR A 68 8.57 -5.36 -0.98
N LEU A 69 8.93 -5.63 0.28
CA LEU A 69 8.03 -6.26 1.23
C LEU A 69 6.83 -5.37 1.54
N THR A 70 7.07 -4.08 1.80
CA THR A 70 6.02 -3.10 2.04
C THR A 70 5.10 -2.95 0.85
N TYR A 71 5.65 -2.89 -0.37
CA TYR A 71 4.87 -2.86 -1.60
C TYR A 71 3.95 -4.09 -1.71
N ALA A 72 4.47 -5.30 -1.48
CA ALA A 72 3.67 -6.53 -1.58
C ALA A 72 2.51 -6.57 -0.56
N ILE A 73 2.76 -6.12 0.68
CA ILE A 73 1.74 -6.04 1.73
C ILE A 73 0.68 -5.00 1.37
N LEU A 74 1.08 -3.79 0.98
CA LEU A 74 0.15 -2.73 0.60
C LEU A 74 -0.70 -3.12 -0.61
N LEU A 75 -0.10 -3.78 -1.60
CA LEU A 75 -0.82 -4.29 -2.76
C LEU A 75 -1.89 -5.32 -2.37
N ALA A 76 -1.56 -6.25 -1.46
CA ALA A 76 -2.53 -7.23 -0.97
C ALA A 76 -3.69 -6.57 -0.19
N LEU A 77 -3.39 -5.60 0.67
CA LEU A 77 -4.42 -4.84 1.38
C LEU A 77 -5.28 -4.02 0.42
N PHE A 78 -4.66 -3.46 -0.63
CA PHE A 78 -5.34 -2.67 -1.63
C PHE A 78 -6.29 -3.53 -2.45
N ALA A 79 -5.85 -4.73 -2.84
CA ALA A 79 -6.69 -5.73 -3.50
C ALA A 79 -7.97 -6.04 -2.70
N ILE A 80 -7.82 -6.30 -1.41
CA ILE A 80 -8.94 -6.59 -0.50
C ILE A 80 -9.88 -5.38 -0.41
N SER A 81 -9.32 -4.18 -0.22
CA SER A 81 -10.10 -2.95 -0.10
C SER A 81 -10.83 -2.59 -1.39
N LEU A 82 -10.20 -2.80 -2.54
CA LEU A 82 -10.76 -2.57 -3.86
C LEU A 82 -11.92 -3.53 -4.14
N ALA A 83 -11.79 -4.81 -3.80
CA ALA A 83 -12.87 -5.78 -3.96
C ALA A 83 -14.12 -5.39 -3.14
N ALA A 84 -13.92 -4.91 -1.92
CA ALA A 84 -14.99 -4.41 -1.06
C ALA A 84 -15.68 -3.17 -1.66
N TRP A 85 -14.88 -2.22 -2.16
CA TRP A 85 -15.38 -1.02 -2.82
C TRP A 85 -16.16 -1.32 -4.11
N LEU A 86 -15.67 -2.24 -4.94
CA LEU A 86 -16.38 -2.67 -6.15
C LEU A 86 -17.74 -3.28 -5.81
N ARG A 87 -17.79 -4.14 -4.78
CA ARG A 87 -19.04 -4.71 -4.28
C ARG A 87 -20.00 -3.63 -3.77
N TYR A 88 -19.50 -2.63 -3.05
CA TYR A 88 -20.30 -1.49 -2.62
C TYR A 88 -20.88 -0.70 -3.80
N LEU A 89 -20.14 -0.59 -4.91
CA LEU A 89 -20.60 0.04 -6.16
C LEU A 89 -21.54 -0.85 -6.99
N GLY A 90 -21.91 -2.05 -6.51
CA GLY A 90 -22.76 -2.99 -7.22
C GLY A 90 -22.06 -3.70 -8.39
N ILE A 91 -20.72 -3.63 -8.45
CA ILE A 91 -19.91 -4.35 -9.42
C ILE A 91 -19.55 -5.69 -8.79
N ASP A 92 -19.94 -6.79 -9.43
CA ASP A 92 -19.54 -8.12 -8.98
C ASP A 92 -18.01 -8.22 -8.99
N PRO A 93 -17.36 -8.43 -7.84
CA PRO A 93 -15.90 -8.54 -7.76
C PRO A 93 -15.38 -9.86 -8.35
N SER A 94 -16.25 -10.68 -8.96
CA SER A 94 -15.95 -12.00 -9.52
C SER A 94 -14.82 -11.94 -10.53
N ASP A 95 -13.82 -12.81 -10.36
CA ASP A 95 -12.69 -13.18 -11.22
C ASP A 95 -11.86 -12.06 -11.87
N ALA A 96 -12.46 -11.02 -12.45
CA ALA A 96 -11.82 -9.89 -13.09
C ALA A 96 -10.96 -9.04 -12.13
N ALA A 97 -11.38 -8.84 -10.87
CA ALA A 97 -10.58 -8.11 -9.89
C ALA A 97 -9.33 -8.91 -9.49
N LEU A 98 -9.49 -10.21 -9.22
CA LEU A 98 -8.39 -11.14 -8.94
C LEU A 98 -7.46 -11.30 -10.15
N LEU A 99 -7.99 -11.48 -11.37
CA LEU A 99 -7.25 -11.53 -12.64
C LEU A 99 -6.51 -10.22 -12.94
N ALA A 100 -7.08 -9.06 -12.61
CA ALA A 100 -6.41 -7.77 -12.78
C ALA A 100 -5.23 -7.60 -11.81
N LEU A 101 -5.28 -8.25 -10.65
CA LEU A 101 -4.22 -8.20 -9.63
C LEU A 101 -3.17 -9.31 -9.78
N MET A 102 -3.51 -10.42 -10.44
CA MET A 102 -2.61 -11.55 -10.72
C MET A 102 -1.24 -11.12 -11.27
N PRO A 103 -1.12 -10.22 -12.26
CA PRO A 103 0.19 -9.77 -12.75
C PRO A 103 1.06 -9.18 -11.64
N TYR A 104 0.48 -8.45 -10.71
CA TYR A 104 1.22 -7.73 -9.67
C TYR A 104 1.74 -8.65 -8.56
N PHE A 105 1.03 -9.75 -8.26
CA PHE A 105 1.51 -10.78 -7.32
C PHE A 105 2.70 -11.58 -7.90
N PHE A 106 2.67 -11.91 -9.19
CA PHE A 106 3.72 -12.71 -9.83
C PHE A 106 4.96 -11.90 -10.23
N LEU A 107 4.80 -10.65 -10.68
CA LEU A 107 5.96 -9.82 -11.04
C LEU A 107 6.81 -9.41 -9.82
N GLY A 108 6.23 -9.29 -8.63
CA GLY A 108 6.98 -9.02 -7.40
C GLY A 108 7.83 -10.19 -6.89
N CYS A 109 7.51 -11.43 -7.30
CA CYS A 109 8.21 -12.64 -6.86
C CYS A 109 9.37 -13.06 -7.80
N PHE A 110 9.47 -12.47 -8.99
CA PHE A 110 10.39 -12.90 -10.06
C PHE A 110 11.43 -11.85 -10.49
N ARG A 111 11.73 -10.86 -9.64
CA ARG A 111 12.77 -9.87 -9.95
C ARG A 111 13.88 -9.88 -8.91
#